data_AF-A0A0Q8CTP1-F1
#
_entry.id   AF-A0A0Q8CTP1-F1
#
_cell.length_a   1.000
_cell.length_b   1.000
_cell.length_c   1.000
_cell.angle_alpha   90.00
_cell.angle_beta   90.00
_cell.angle_gamma   90.00
#
_symmetry.space_group_name_H-M   'P 1'
#
loop_
_entity.id
_entity.type
_entity.pdbx_description
1 polymer ?
#
loop_
_entity_poly.entity_id
_entity_poly.type
_entity_poly.pdbx_seq_one_letter_code
_entity_poly.pdbx_strand_id
1 'polypeptide(L)'
;MRIAFIVALMLSASCNPGDKQAATDQEPYESALIVGSAQSPDPVLARVMELEKSGVVKDVVVQESFPVQIRLRAPKKVIEELQRMPRTGELR
;
A
#
# COMPACT_ATOMS: atom_id res chain seq x y z
N MET A 1 -7.50 42.08 54.82
CA MET A 1 -6.85 40.81 55.17
C MET A 1 -5.65 40.61 54.24
N ARG A 2 -4.45 40.68 54.83
CA ARG A 2 -3.18 40.26 54.23
C ARG A 2 -3.11 38.74 54.35
N ILE A 3 -2.76 38.01 53.30
CA ILE A 3 -1.80 36.89 53.32
C ILE A 3 -1.32 36.72 51.86
N ALA A 4 -0.06 37.05 51.67
CA ALA A 4 0.74 36.56 50.56
C ALA A 4 1.27 35.18 50.95
N PHE A 5 1.25 34.21 50.03
CA PHE A 5 2.23 33.13 50.03
C PHE A 5 2.66 32.84 48.60
N ILE A 6 3.87 33.31 48.33
CA ILE A 6 4.74 32.96 47.22
C ILE A 6 5.10 31.47 47.40
N VAL A 7 4.85 30.63 46.39
CA VAL A 7 5.61 29.38 46.22
C VAL A 7 6.24 29.43 44.84
N ALA A 8 7.52 29.77 44.87
CA ALA A 8 8.43 29.71 43.76
C ALA A 8 8.84 28.26 43.49
N LEU A 9 9.13 27.99 42.22
CA LEU A 9 10.26 27.17 41.78
C LEU A 9 10.29 25.69 42.20
N MET A 10 9.91 24.81 41.26
CA MET A 10 10.64 23.56 41.05
C MET A 10 10.88 23.37 39.55
N LEU A 11 12.10 23.72 39.12
CA LEU A 11 12.75 23.13 37.96
C LEU A 11 13.10 21.67 38.30
N SER A 12 12.93 20.73 37.37
CA SER A 12 14.03 19.83 36.96
C SER A 12 13.66 18.87 35.82
N ALA A 13 14.65 18.68 34.94
CA ALA A 13 14.96 17.56 34.04
C ALA A 13 13.91 17.17 32.98
N SER A 14 14.08 17.49 31.69
CA SER A 14 15.11 17.05 30.73
C SER A 14 15.15 15.54 30.47
N CYS A 15 14.81 15.21 29.21
CA CYS A 15 15.11 14.02 28.40
C CYS A 15 14.71 12.64 28.93
N ASN A 16 13.92 11.88 28.15
CA ASN A 16 14.47 10.84 27.27
C ASN A 16 13.39 10.31 26.28
N PRO A 17 13.69 9.39 25.35
CA PRO A 17 13.84 9.73 23.95
C PRO A 17 12.87 8.93 23.06
N GLY A 18 12.63 9.44 21.86
CA GLY A 18 12.27 8.59 20.73
C GLY A 18 11.03 7.73 20.90
N ASP A 19 9.86 8.34 20.76
CA ASP A 19 8.87 7.70 19.91
C ASP A 19 9.42 7.72 18.48
N LYS A 20 10.37 6.81 18.20
CA LYS A 20 10.41 6.17 16.90
C LYS A 20 9.09 5.44 16.83
N GLN A 21 8.07 6.20 16.44
CA GLN A 21 6.84 5.71 15.88
C GLN A 21 7.26 4.50 15.07
N ALA A 22 6.83 3.33 15.49
CA ALA A 22 7.06 2.11 14.76
C ALA A 22 6.46 2.38 13.38
N ALA A 23 7.31 2.87 12.48
CA ALA A 23 7.08 2.88 11.06
C ALA A 23 6.92 1.40 10.80
N THR A 24 5.65 0.98 10.83
CA THR A 24 5.27 -0.38 10.50
C THR A 24 5.99 -0.63 9.19
N ASP A 25 6.83 -1.66 9.17
CA ASP A 25 7.71 -2.06 8.08
C ASP A 25 6.85 -2.55 6.89
N GLN A 26 5.88 -1.74 6.51
CA GLN A 26 5.02 -1.91 5.36
C GLN A 26 5.91 -1.55 4.19
N GLU A 27 6.24 -2.56 3.38
CA GLU A 27 6.89 -2.32 2.10
C GLU A 27 6.16 -1.17 1.39
N PRO A 28 6.91 -0.16 0.89
CA PRO A 28 6.30 1.00 0.28
C PRO A 28 5.44 0.56 -0.91
N TYR A 29 4.23 1.11 -0.97
CA TYR A 29 3.34 0.87 -2.10
C TYR A 29 3.85 1.64 -3.32
N GLU A 30 4.10 0.93 -4.40
CA GLU A 30 4.46 1.49 -5.70
C GLU A 30 3.24 1.47 -6.63
N SER A 31 3.15 2.43 -7.55
CA SER A 31 2.12 2.40 -8.59
C SER A 31 2.64 1.65 -9.81
N ALA A 32 1.82 0.77 -10.37
CA ALA A 32 2.15 0.00 -11.56
C ALA A 32 0.96 -0.11 -12.52
N LEU A 33 1.29 -0.34 -13.79
CA LEU A 33 0.36 -0.80 -14.82
C LEU A 33 0.62 -2.29 -15.05
N ILE A 34 -0.39 -3.11 -14.80
CA ILE A 34 -0.40 -4.55 -15.07
C ILE A 34 -1.27 -4.81 -16.30
N VAL A 35 -0.70 -5.48 -17.30
CA VAL A 35 -1.45 -5.94 -18.48
C VAL A 35 -2.06 -7.29 -18.16
N GLY A 36 -3.34 -7.48 -18.43
CA GLY A 36 -4.05 -8.73 -18.26
C GLY A 36 -3.57 -9.85 -19.19
N SER A 37 -4.21 -11.01 -19.09
CA SER A 37 -4.09 -12.07 -20.08
C SER A 37 -5.17 -11.93 -21.17
N ALA A 38 -4.89 -12.46 -22.36
CA ALA A 38 -5.87 -12.56 -23.45
C ALA A 38 -6.84 -13.76 -23.28
N GLN A 39 -6.81 -14.47 -22.15
CA GLN A 39 -7.75 -15.54 -21.82
C GLN A 39 -9.06 -15.00 -21.24
N SER A 40 -10.13 -15.80 -21.37
CA SER A 40 -11.42 -15.56 -20.71
C SER A 40 -11.82 -16.78 -19.89
N PRO A 41 -11.99 -16.65 -18.56
CA PRO A 41 -11.75 -15.45 -17.74
C PRO A 41 -10.25 -15.10 -17.65
N ASP A 42 -9.93 -13.82 -17.48
CA ASP A 42 -8.53 -13.37 -17.35
C ASP A 42 -7.96 -13.78 -15.97
N PRO A 43 -6.97 -14.71 -15.91
CA PRO A 43 -6.36 -15.13 -14.65
C PRO A 43 -5.62 -14.02 -13.91
N VAL A 44 -5.04 -13.05 -14.63
CA VAL A 44 -4.32 -11.91 -14.05
C VAL A 44 -5.31 -10.99 -13.35
N LEU A 45 -6.40 -10.65 -14.03
CA LEU A 45 -7.47 -9.85 -13.45
C LEU A 45 -8.05 -10.54 -12.21
N ALA A 46 -8.32 -11.84 -12.28
CA ALA A 46 -8.81 -12.60 -11.14
C ALA A 46 -7.87 -12.51 -9.92
N ARG A 47 -6.56 -12.64 -10.15
CA ARG A 47 -5.55 -12.52 -9.09
C ARG A 47 -5.48 -11.10 -8.50
N VAL A 48 -5.56 -10.07 -9.33
CA VAL A 48 -5.62 -8.67 -8.84
C VAL A 48 -6.84 -8.47 -7.94
N MET A 49 -7.99 -9.00 -8.32
CA MET A 49 -9.23 -8.87 -7.52
C MET A 49 -9.15 -9.59 -6.18
N GLU A 50 -8.49 -10.75 -6.13
CA GLU A 50 -8.22 -11.45 -4.87
C GLU A 50 -7.29 -10.63 -3.95
N LEU A 51 -6.24 -10.03 -4.51
CA LEU A 51 -5.28 -9.23 -3.76
C LEU A 51 -5.86 -7.89 -3.30
N GLU A 52 -6.79 -7.31 -4.06
CA GLU A 52 -7.54 -6.14 -3.62
C GLU A 52 -8.49 -6.49 -2.46
N LYS A 53 -9.22 -7.61 -2.56
CA LYS A 53 -10.12 -8.08 -1.50
C LYS A 53 -9.39 -8.35 -0.18
N SER A 54 -8.12 -8.76 -0.25
CA SER A 54 -7.26 -8.96 0.93
C SER A 54 -6.53 -7.69 1.41
N GLY A 55 -6.68 -6.56 0.70
CA GLY A 55 -6.08 -5.27 1.04
C GLY A 55 -4.59 -5.14 0.71
N VAL A 56 -4.01 -6.14 0.03
CA VAL A 56 -2.61 -6.15 -0.43
C VAL A 56 -2.41 -5.22 -1.62
N VAL A 57 -3.42 -5.11 -2.48
CA VAL A 57 -3.47 -4.18 -3.61
C VAL A 57 -4.50 -3.10 -3.31
N LYS A 58 -4.20 -1.85 -3.71
CA LYS A 58 -5.06 -0.68 -3.51
C LYS A 58 -5.19 0.11 -4.81
N ASP A 59 -6.21 0.96 -4.89
CA ASP A 59 -6.49 1.86 -6.02
C ASP A 59 -6.52 1.14 -7.38
N VAL A 60 -7.22 0.01 -7.44
CA VAL A 60 -7.36 -0.75 -8.68
C VAL A 60 -8.26 0.02 -9.65
N VAL A 61 -7.74 0.31 -10.82
CA VAL A 61 -8.48 0.90 -11.95
C VAL A 61 -8.29 -0.02 -13.15
N VAL A 62 -9.39 -0.67 -13.55
CA VAL A 62 -9.43 -1.52 -14.74
C VAL A 62 -9.88 -0.68 -15.93
N GLN A 63 -9.12 -0.73 -17.01
CA GLN A 63 -9.43 -0.05 -18.27
C GLN A 63 -10.10 -1.03 -19.23
N GLU A 64 -11.10 -0.53 -19.96
CA GLU A 64 -11.81 -1.28 -21.00
C GLU A 64 -10.90 -1.44 -22.23
N SER A 65 -9.99 -2.41 -22.19
CA SER A 65 -9.08 -2.78 -23.28
C SER A 65 -8.94 -4.30 -23.40
N PHE A 66 -8.38 -4.78 -24.52
CA PHE A 66 -8.07 -6.20 -24.71
C PHE A 66 -6.61 -6.40 -25.16
N PRO A 67 -5.74 -7.04 -24.36
CA PRO A 67 -5.96 -7.46 -22.97
C PRO A 67 -6.30 -6.29 -22.04
N VAL A 68 -6.94 -6.58 -20.91
CA VAL A 68 -7.30 -5.53 -19.94
C VAL A 68 -6.05 -4.85 -19.41
N GLN A 69 -6.13 -3.55 -19.16
CA GLN A 69 -5.06 -2.80 -18.52
C GLN A 69 -5.49 -2.42 -17.11
N ILE A 70 -4.66 -2.70 -16.13
CA ILE A 70 -5.00 -2.57 -14.72
C ILE A 70 -3.96 -1.69 -14.04
N ARG A 71 -4.35 -0.47 -13.66
CA ARG A 71 -3.54 0.40 -12.82
C ARG A 71 -3.80 0.08 -11.36
N LEU A 72 -2.76 -0.04 -10.55
CA LEU A 72 -2.89 -0.36 -9.13
C LEU A 72 -1.72 0.19 -8.30
N ARG A 73 -1.87 0.14 -6.98
CA ARG A 73 -0.78 0.32 -6.01
C ARG A 73 -0.58 -0.94 -5.17
N ALA A 74 0.65 -1.42 -5.06
CA ALA A 74 0.99 -2.59 -4.25
C ALA A 74 2.48 -2.60 -3.86
N PRO A 75 2.89 -3.43 -2.90
CA PRO A 75 4.30 -3.70 -2.65
C PRO A 75 5.01 -4.22 -3.91
N LYS A 76 6.28 -3.85 -4.09
CA LYS A 76 7.08 -4.22 -5.27
C LYS A 76 7.06 -5.72 -5.56
N LYS A 77 7.17 -6.55 -4.53
CA LYS A 77 7.14 -8.02 -4.65
C LYS A 77 5.84 -8.53 -5.30
N VAL A 78 4.71 -7.90 -4.97
CA VAL A 78 3.39 -8.24 -5.52
C VAL A 78 3.28 -7.79 -6.97
N ILE A 79 3.79 -6.60 -7.29
CA ILE A 79 3.87 -6.11 -8.68
C ILE A 79 4.68 -7.09 -9.53
N GLU A 80 5.85 -7.52 -9.04
CA GLU A 80 6.71 -8.49 -9.73
C GLU A 80 6.06 -9.88 -9.85
N GLU A 81 5.29 -10.34 -8.86
CA GLU A 81 4.47 -11.56 -8.95
C GLU A 81 3.46 -11.41 -10.09
N LEU A 82 2.66 -10.35 -10.07
CA LEU A 82 1.64 -10.07 -11.08
C LEU A 82 2.25 -9.93 -12.47
N GLN A 83 3.43 -9.30 -12.59
CA GLN A 83 4.16 -9.12 -13.85
C GLN A 83 4.67 -10.45 -14.44
N ARG A 84 4.99 -11.43 -13.59
CA ARG A 84 5.47 -12.76 -14.01
C ARG A 84 4.34 -13.72 -14.40
N MET A 85 3.08 -13.38 -14.13
CA MET A 85 1.95 -14.22 -14.55
C MET A 85 1.91 -14.36 -16.08
N PRO A 86 1.57 -15.56 -16.61
CA PRO A 86 1.47 -15.77 -18.05
C PRO A 86 0.44 -14.83 -18.71
N ARG A 87 0.85 -14.19 -19.82
CA ARG A 87 -0.05 -13.38 -20.67
C ARG A 87 -0.71 -14.20 -21.77
N THR A 88 -0.60 -15.52 -21.70
CA THR A 88 -1.08 -16.46 -22.72
C THR A 88 -2.54 -16.23 -23.06
N GLY A 89 -2.90 -16.51 -24.32
CA GLY A 89 -4.19 -16.25 -24.93
C GLY A 89 -3.94 -15.73 -26.35
N GLU A 90 -4.68 -16.25 -27.33
CA GLU A 90 -4.47 -15.85 -28.73
C GLU A 90 -5.00 -14.42 -28.94
N LEU A 91 -4.12 -13.51 -29.37
CA LEU A 91 -4.53 -12.37 -30.17
C LEU A 91 -4.85 -12.93 -31.56
N ARG A 92 -6.12 -13.26 -31.82
CA ARG A 92 -6.56 -13.61 -33.18
C ARG A 92 -6.70 -12.35 -34.02
#